data_AF-A0AAD9Q6A9-F1
#
_entry.id   AF-A0AAD9Q6A9-F1
#
_cell.length_a   1.000
_cell.length_b   1.000
_cell.length_c   1.000
_cell.angle_alpha   90.00
_cell.angle_beta   90.00
_cell.angle_gamma   90.00
#
_symmetry.space_group_name_H-M   'P 1'
#
loop_
_entity.id
_entity.type
_entity.pdbx_description
1 polymer ?
#
loop_
_entity_poly.entity_id
_entity_poly.type
_entity_poly.pdbx_seq_one_letter_code
_entity_poly.pdbx_strand_id
1 'polypeptide(L)'
;MPLHQSVHSLVQPLLPDKFLGAAIELTAYLKDAFGNKTRIDYGTELMRRLQLTYRMEPAGSQGVWGLDDFQFLPFIWGSAQLIGHTSLEPQHFICEKNVEEHHNKYMFLGCIRFINQMKRGPFAEHSNTLWGISSVKTWEKVNSGLMKMYKAEVLSKFPVIQHFVFGTLMCIKEGEKFKKPL
;
A
#
# COMPACT_ATOMS: atom_id res chain seq x y z
N MET A 1 -16.54 -21.66 3.69
CA MET A 1 -17.59 -20.63 3.50
C MET A 1 -16.99 -19.49 2.68
N PRO A 2 -17.65 -19.00 1.62
CA PRO A 2 -17.16 -17.85 0.85
C PRO A 2 -16.97 -16.60 1.71
N LEU A 3 -15.95 -15.79 1.41
CA LEU A 3 -15.65 -14.56 2.17
C LEU A 3 -16.88 -13.63 2.23
N HIS A 4 -17.56 -13.41 1.10
CA HIS A 4 -18.72 -12.52 1.03
C HIS A 4 -19.88 -12.90 1.98
N GLN A 5 -19.99 -14.18 2.35
CA GLN A 5 -21.02 -14.71 3.26
C GLN A 5 -20.59 -14.67 4.74
N SER A 6 -19.30 -14.42 5.01
CA SER A 6 -18.70 -14.50 6.36
C SER A 6 -18.08 -13.19 6.86
N VAL A 7 -17.88 -12.17 6.01
CA VAL A 7 -17.21 -10.92 6.46
C VAL A 7 -17.95 -10.24 7.62
N HIS A 8 -19.28 -10.22 7.60
CA HIS A 8 -20.05 -9.59 8.67
C HIS A 8 -19.81 -10.28 10.03
N SER A 9 -19.78 -11.62 10.05
CA SER A 9 -19.50 -12.40 11.27
C SER A 9 -18.03 -12.33 11.70
N LEU A 10 -17.11 -11.91 10.83
CA LEU A 10 -15.73 -11.58 11.20
C LEU A 10 -15.60 -10.19 11.82
N VAL A 11 -16.34 -9.21 11.31
CA VAL A 11 -16.26 -7.80 11.76
C VAL A 11 -17.03 -7.58 13.06
N GLN A 12 -18.25 -8.11 13.16
CA GLN A 12 -19.16 -7.82 14.26
C GLN A 12 -18.56 -8.12 15.65
N PRO A 13 -17.85 -9.26 15.89
CA PRO A 13 -17.28 -9.56 17.20
C PRO A 13 -16.11 -8.65 17.61
N LEU A 14 -15.53 -7.90 16.66
CA LEU A 14 -14.43 -6.96 16.93
C LEU A 14 -14.94 -5.61 17.45
N LEU A 15 -16.25 -5.36 17.39
CA LEU A 15 -16.86 -4.09 17.75
C LEU A 15 -17.52 -4.16 19.12
N PRO A 16 -17.35 -3.13 19.96
CA PRO A 16 -18.19 -2.94 21.14
C PRO A 16 -19.67 -2.84 20.78
N ASP A 17 -20.57 -3.28 21.66
CA ASP A 17 -22.03 -3.35 21.42
C ASP A 17 -22.62 -2.04 20.86
N LYS A 18 -22.17 -0.89 21.38
CA LYS A 18 -22.61 0.44 20.94
C LYS A 18 -22.27 0.78 19.48
N PHE A 19 -21.37 0.04 18.85
CA PHE A 19 -20.90 0.25 17.48
C PHE A 19 -21.29 -0.87 16.52
N LEU A 20 -22.14 -1.82 16.92
CA LEU A 20 -22.54 -2.94 16.05
C LEU A 20 -23.17 -2.47 14.72
N GLY A 21 -23.87 -1.32 14.71
CA GLY A 21 -24.41 -0.73 13.48
C GLY A 21 -23.33 -0.37 12.44
N ALA A 22 -22.10 -0.05 12.88
CA ALA A 22 -20.98 0.25 11.99
C ALA A 22 -20.47 -0.99 11.23
N ALA A 23 -20.80 -2.20 11.70
CA ALA A 23 -20.39 -3.45 11.04
C ALA A 23 -20.86 -3.53 9.58
N ILE A 24 -22.01 -2.94 9.26
CA ILE A 24 -22.58 -2.91 7.92
C ILE A 24 -21.61 -2.22 6.94
N GLU A 25 -21.15 -1.01 7.29
CA GLU A 25 -20.27 -0.21 6.44
C GLU A 25 -18.84 -0.76 6.46
N LEU A 26 -18.32 -1.16 7.62
CA LEU A 26 -16.99 -1.77 7.76
C LEU A 26 -16.85 -3.07 6.94
N THR A 27 -17.93 -3.86 6.87
CA THR A 27 -17.97 -5.07 6.05
C THR A 27 -17.81 -4.76 4.56
N ALA A 28 -18.35 -3.64 4.06
CA ALA A 28 -18.19 -3.25 2.67
C ALA A 28 -16.72 -2.96 2.33
N TYR A 29 -16.03 -2.19 3.19
CA TYR A 29 -14.60 -1.92 3.02
C TYR A 29 -13.75 -3.19 3.07
N LEU A 30 -14.01 -4.08 4.04
CA LEU A 30 -13.22 -5.29 4.21
C LEU A 30 -13.45 -6.30 3.08
N LYS A 31 -14.68 -6.43 2.57
CA LYS A 31 -14.97 -7.27 1.38
C LYS A 31 -14.14 -6.84 0.17
N ASP A 32 -13.90 -5.55 0.06
CA ASP A 32 -13.24 -4.94 -1.08
C ASP A 32 -11.70 -4.83 -0.95
N ALA A 33 -11.14 -5.13 0.22
CA ALA A 33 -9.72 -4.94 0.52
C ALA A 33 -8.77 -6.05 -0.01
N PHE A 34 -9.31 -7.13 -0.60
CA PHE A 34 -8.55 -8.35 -0.93
C PHE A 34 -8.56 -8.72 -2.42
N GLY A 35 -8.75 -7.75 -3.30
CA GLY A 35 -8.72 -7.96 -4.74
C GLY A 35 -9.94 -7.45 -5.49
N ASN A 36 -9.68 -6.59 -6.47
CA ASN A 36 -10.52 -6.31 -7.63
C ASN A 36 -9.56 -6.02 -8.81
N LYS A 37 -9.95 -6.26 -10.07
CA LYS A 37 -9.11 -6.04 -11.27
C LYS A 37 -8.53 -4.61 -11.40
N THR A 38 -8.92 -3.68 -10.52
CA THR A 38 -8.64 -2.24 -10.57
C THR A 38 -8.07 -1.62 -9.28
N ARG A 39 -7.83 -2.40 -8.20
CA ARG A 39 -7.34 -1.84 -6.90
C ARG A 39 -5.90 -2.24 -6.52
N ILE A 40 -5.21 -1.30 -5.87
CA ILE A 40 -3.90 -1.47 -5.19
C ILE A 40 -4.22 -1.88 -3.74
N ASP A 41 -4.14 -3.17 -3.43
CA ASP A 41 -4.56 -3.71 -2.13
C ASP A 41 -3.51 -3.54 -1.02
N TYR A 42 -3.87 -3.79 0.24
CA TYR A 42 -2.98 -3.70 1.40
C TYR A 42 -3.01 -4.96 2.28
N GLY A 43 -1.83 -5.42 2.70
CA GLY A 43 -1.63 -6.49 3.68
C GLY A 43 -0.54 -7.44 3.23
N THR A 44 0.74 -7.06 3.43
CA THR A 44 1.86 -7.63 2.67
C THR A 44 1.92 -9.15 2.69
N GLU A 45 1.76 -9.84 3.81
CA GLU A 45 1.91 -11.31 3.81
C GLU A 45 0.69 -12.05 3.24
N LEU A 46 -0.53 -11.70 3.68
CA LEU A 46 -1.75 -12.31 3.14
C LEU A 46 -1.92 -11.95 1.65
N MET A 47 -1.69 -10.70 1.26
CA MET A 47 -1.84 -10.25 -0.14
C MET A 47 -0.79 -10.87 -1.04
N ARG A 48 0.47 -10.97 -0.60
CA ARG A 48 1.51 -11.72 -1.35
C ARG A 48 1.11 -13.17 -1.55
N ARG A 49 0.57 -13.83 -0.51
CA ARG A 49 0.09 -15.20 -0.63
C ARG A 49 -1.05 -15.31 -1.65
N LEU A 50 -2.03 -14.41 -1.63
CA LEU A 50 -3.10 -14.39 -2.63
C LEU A 50 -2.56 -14.16 -4.05
N GLN A 51 -1.69 -13.15 -4.23
CA GLN A 51 -1.07 -12.81 -5.51
C GLN A 51 -0.34 -14.01 -6.12
N LEU A 52 0.48 -14.70 -5.32
CA LEU A 52 1.22 -15.89 -5.74
C LEU A 52 0.32 -17.09 -6.01
N THR A 53 -0.60 -17.38 -5.08
CA THR A 53 -1.46 -18.58 -5.15
C THR A 53 -2.40 -18.52 -6.34
N TYR A 54 -2.99 -17.34 -6.59
CA TYR A 54 -3.99 -17.14 -7.63
C TYR A 54 -3.46 -16.47 -8.89
N ARG A 55 -2.16 -16.18 -8.97
CA ARG A 55 -1.50 -15.51 -10.11
C ARG A 55 -2.25 -14.23 -10.50
N MET A 56 -2.52 -13.39 -9.50
CA MET A 56 -3.28 -12.16 -9.70
C MET A 56 -2.53 -11.24 -10.66
N GLU A 57 -3.28 -10.57 -11.54
CA GLU A 57 -2.71 -9.55 -12.43
C GLU A 57 -2.71 -8.18 -11.74
N PRO A 58 -1.68 -7.36 -11.99
CA PRO A 58 -1.63 -5.98 -11.51
C PRO A 58 -2.81 -5.16 -12.01
N ALA A 59 -3.51 -4.51 -11.09
CA ALA A 59 -4.63 -3.66 -11.39
C ALA A 59 -4.17 -2.26 -11.86
N GLY A 60 -4.56 -1.84 -13.06
CA GLY A 60 -4.22 -0.50 -13.57
C GLY A 60 -2.71 -0.25 -13.72
N SER A 61 -1.96 -1.29 -14.11
CA SER A 61 -0.50 -1.24 -14.25
C SER A 61 -0.04 -0.05 -15.09
N GLN A 62 0.87 0.74 -14.53
CA GLN A 62 1.62 1.76 -15.27
C GLN A 62 2.93 1.20 -15.84
N GLY A 63 3.10 -0.13 -15.85
CA GLY A 63 4.35 -0.78 -16.21
C GLY A 63 5.51 -0.31 -15.34
N VAL A 64 6.68 -0.11 -15.96
CA VAL A 64 7.93 0.25 -15.28
C VAL A 64 7.88 1.66 -14.64
N TRP A 65 6.89 2.48 -15.00
CA TRP A 65 6.70 3.83 -14.45
C TRP A 65 5.87 3.86 -13.16
N GLY A 66 5.18 2.75 -12.83
CA GLY A 66 4.52 2.58 -11.55
C GLY A 66 5.52 2.46 -10.41
N LEU A 67 5.08 2.75 -9.18
CA LEU A 67 5.90 2.55 -7.99
C LEU A 67 6.15 1.04 -7.75
N ASP A 68 5.08 0.25 -7.81
CA ASP A 68 5.05 -1.20 -7.69
C ASP A 68 3.76 -1.71 -8.36
N ASP A 69 3.75 -3.00 -8.72
CA ASP A 69 2.65 -3.59 -9.47
C ASP A 69 1.37 -3.72 -8.63
N PHE A 70 1.48 -3.86 -7.30
CA PHE A 70 0.34 -4.16 -6.44
C PHE A 70 0.18 -3.23 -5.24
N GLN A 71 1.24 -2.58 -4.76
CA GLN A 71 1.27 -1.94 -3.45
C GLN A 71 1.75 -0.49 -3.50
N PHE A 72 1.17 0.39 -2.69
CA PHE A 72 1.68 1.76 -2.53
C PHE A 72 1.91 2.12 -1.06
N LEU A 73 0.89 1.95 -0.21
CA LEU A 73 0.93 2.30 1.22
C LEU A 73 2.13 1.70 1.97
N PRO A 74 2.55 0.44 1.72
CA PRO A 74 3.74 -0.11 2.37
C PRO A 74 5.04 0.68 2.16
N PHE A 75 5.19 1.35 1.02
CA PHE A 75 6.35 2.21 0.77
C PHE A 75 6.25 3.54 1.53
N ILE A 76 5.04 4.10 1.68
CA ILE A 76 4.83 5.30 2.51
C ILE A 76 5.14 4.98 3.96
N TRP A 77 4.49 3.97 4.55
CA TRP A 77 4.71 3.63 5.94
C TRP A 77 6.12 3.09 6.20
N GLY A 78 6.64 2.29 5.28
CA GLY A 78 8.01 1.78 5.37
C GLY A 78 9.08 2.86 5.27
N SER A 79 8.89 3.89 4.42
CA SER A 79 9.82 5.03 4.38
C SER A 79 9.73 5.87 5.65
N ALA A 80 8.54 5.99 6.26
CA ALA A 80 8.38 6.66 7.56
C ALA A 80 9.14 5.94 8.69
N GLN A 81 9.15 4.60 8.70
CA GLN A 81 9.94 3.80 9.65
C GLN A 81 11.45 4.07 9.58
N LEU A 82 11.95 4.57 8.45
CA LEU A 82 13.37 4.79 8.17
C LEU A 82 13.79 6.27 8.31
N ILE A 83 12.88 7.18 8.65
CA ILE A 83 13.21 8.59 8.90
C ILE A 83 14.14 8.69 10.11
N GLY A 84 15.29 9.36 9.94
CA GLY A 84 16.30 9.51 10.99
C GLY A 84 17.19 8.27 11.21
N HIS A 85 17.08 7.24 10.37
CA HIS A 85 17.92 6.04 10.50
C HIS A 85 19.38 6.36 10.22
N THR A 86 20.29 5.90 11.09
CA THR A 86 21.71 6.29 11.06
C THR A 86 22.55 5.57 10.00
N SER A 87 22.21 4.32 9.66
CA SER A 87 22.98 3.49 8.72
C SER A 87 22.29 3.14 7.41
N LEU A 88 20.95 3.16 7.35
CA LEU A 88 20.19 2.80 6.16
C LEU A 88 19.64 4.08 5.54
N GLU A 89 20.31 4.56 4.50
CA GLU A 89 19.83 5.61 3.59
C GLU A 89 19.05 5.03 2.39
N PRO A 90 18.29 5.83 1.62
CA PRO A 90 17.53 5.34 0.46
C PRO A 90 18.37 4.59 -0.58
N GLN A 91 19.61 5.00 -0.83
CA GLN A 91 20.49 4.28 -1.78
C GLN A 91 20.79 2.83 -1.38
N HIS A 92 20.53 2.42 -0.14
CA HIS A 92 20.84 1.08 0.34
C HIS A 92 19.79 0.04 0.02
N PHE A 93 18.54 0.43 -0.29
CA PHE A 93 17.50 -0.57 -0.57
C PHE A 93 17.70 -1.30 -1.90
N ILE A 94 18.55 -0.80 -2.80
CA ILE A 94 18.91 -1.51 -4.04
C ILE A 94 20.00 -2.57 -3.82
N CYS A 95 20.65 -2.58 -2.65
CA CYS A 95 21.63 -3.60 -2.30
C CYS A 95 20.92 -4.82 -1.69
N GLU A 96 20.97 -5.95 -2.39
CA GLU A 96 20.30 -7.20 -1.98
C GLU A 96 20.70 -7.66 -0.57
N LYS A 97 21.98 -7.51 -0.20
CA LYS A 97 22.46 -7.85 1.15
C LYS A 97 21.73 -7.04 2.23
N ASN A 98 21.63 -5.72 2.06
CA ASN A 98 20.94 -4.85 3.02
C ASN A 98 19.46 -5.20 3.13
N VAL A 99 18.84 -5.54 1.99
CA VAL A 99 17.44 -5.99 1.92
C VAL A 99 17.26 -7.29 2.69
N GLU A 100 18.06 -8.33 2.42
CA GLU A 100 17.93 -9.62 3.09
C GLU A 100 18.17 -9.53 4.60
N GLU A 101 19.10 -8.68 5.05
CA GLU A 101 19.37 -8.48 6.48
C GLU A 101 18.23 -7.78 7.24
N HIS A 102 17.44 -6.92 6.58
CA HIS A 102 16.54 -5.99 7.26
C HIS A 102 15.06 -6.08 6.83
N HIS A 103 14.72 -6.90 5.82
CA HIS A 103 13.36 -6.98 5.26
C HIS A 103 12.28 -7.35 6.29
N ASN A 104 12.62 -8.14 7.31
CA ASN A 104 11.68 -8.53 8.37
C ASN A 104 11.41 -7.40 9.39
N LYS A 105 12.23 -6.34 9.39
CA LYS A 105 12.14 -5.22 10.32
C LYS A 105 11.46 -4.00 9.69
N TYR A 106 11.69 -3.78 8.39
CA TYR A 106 11.21 -2.59 7.69
C TYR A 106 10.32 -2.95 6.52
N MET A 107 9.09 -2.42 6.52
CA MET A 107 8.07 -2.72 5.52
C MET A 107 8.53 -2.37 4.10
N PHE A 108 9.28 -1.26 3.95
CA PHE A 108 9.85 -0.85 2.66
C PHE A 108 10.76 -1.93 2.09
N LEU A 109 11.72 -2.41 2.90
CA LEU A 109 12.67 -3.45 2.49
C LEU A 109 11.97 -4.80 2.31
N GLY A 110 10.93 -5.07 3.09
CA GLY A 110 10.03 -6.21 2.87
C GLY A 110 9.40 -6.20 1.47
N CYS A 111 8.99 -5.03 0.96
CA CYS A 111 8.46 -4.90 -0.41
C CYS A 111 9.56 -5.05 -1.45
N ILE A 112 10.73 -4.44 -1.26
CA ILE A 112 11.86 -4.60 -2.19
C ILE A 112 12.29 -6.06 -2.31
N ARG A 113 12.37 -6.80 -1.20
CA ARG A 113 12.65 -8.24 -1.23
C ARG A 113 11.65 -9.01 -2.08
N PHE A 114 10.36 -8.70 -1.94
CA PHE A 114 9.31 -9.35 -2.73
C PHE A 114 9.47 -9.03 -4.23
N ILE A 115 9.78 -7.78 -4.58
CA ILE A 115 10.07 -7.39 -5.98
C ILE A 115 11.23 -8.21 -6.54
N ASN A 116 12.34 -8.31 -5.80
CA ASN A 116 13.52 -9.07 -6.23
C ASN A 116 13.24 -10.57 -6.43
N GLN A 117 12.25 -11.13 -5.73
CA GLN A 117 11.82 -12.52 -5.92
C GLN A 117 10.91 -12.70 -7.14
N MET A 118 10.13 -11.68 -7.49
CA MET A 118 9.12 -11.74 -8.55
C MET A 118 9.65 -11.31 -9.92
N LYS A 119 10.58 -10.36 -9.95
CA LYS A 119 11.12 -9.77 -11.18
C LYS A 119 12.56 -10.21 -11.38
N ARG A 120 12.95 -10.45 -12.63
CA ARG A 120 14.31 -10.85 -13.02
C ARG A 120 14.98 -9.72 -13.80
N GLY A 121 16.31 -9.69 -13.73
CA GLY A 121 17.13 -8.71 -14.42
C GLY A 121 17.55 -7.55 -13.51
N PRO A 122 18.25 -6.55 -14.05
CA PRO A 122 18.68 -5.37 -13.29
C PRO A 122 17.49 -4.60 -12.71
N PHE A 123 17.58 -4.21 -11.44
CA PHE A 123 16.50 -3.51 -10.72
C PHE A 123 16.01 -2.25 -11.45
N ALA A 124 16.93 -1.51 -12.07
CA ALA A 124 16.62 -0.30 -12.84
C ALA A 124 15.70 -0.56 -14.05
N GLU A 125 15.75 -1.76 -14.65
CA GLU A 125 14.97 -2.09 -15.85
C GLU A 125 13.51 -2.43 -15.54
N HIS A 126 13.25 -3.05 -14.39
CA HIS A 126 11.90 -3.54 -14.05
C HIS A 126 11.21 -2.72 -12.95
N SER A 127 11.95 -1.84 -12.27
CA SER A 127 11.49 -1.01 -11.15
C SER A 127 12.10 0.40 -11.19
N ASN A 128 12.09 1.04 -12.36
CA ASN A 128 12.76 2.31 -12.63
C ASN A 128 12.33 3.45 -11.68
N THR A 129 11.05 3.55 -11.33
CA THR A 129 10.59 4.57 -10.38
C THR A 129 11.23 4.39 -9.00
N LEU A 130 11.27 3.16 -8.48
CA LEU A 130 11.98 2.85 -7.24
C LEU A 130 13.49 3.07 -7.39
N TRP A 131 14.07 2.72 -8.54
CA TRP A 131 15.48 3.02 -8.81
C TRP A 131 15.78 4.52 -8.73
N GLY A 132 14.93 5.37 -9.32
CA GLY A 132 15.04 6.83 -9.18
C GLY A 132 14.94 7.29 -7.73
N ILE A 133 14.03 6.71 -6.93
CA ILE A 133 13.87 7.01 -5.50
C ILE A 133 15.14 6.68 -4.70
N SER A 134 15.94 5.69 -5.11
CA SER A 134 17.19 5.35 -4.41
C SER A 134 18.21 6.49 -4.41
N SER A 135 18.12 7.42 -5.38
CA SER A 135 18.99 8.59 -5.48
C SER A 135 18.60 9.74 -4.53
N VAL A 136 17.43 9.66 -3.90
CA VAL A 136 16.94 10.68 -2.95
C VAL A 136 17.77 10.61 -1.66
N LYS A 137 18.22 11.77 -1.18
CA LYS A 137 19.20 11.85 -0.09
C LYS A 137 18.70 11.39 1.29
N THR A 138 17.40 11.50 1.56
CA THR A 138 16.86 11.29 2.92
C THR A 138 15.50 10.61 2.86
N TRP A 139 15.22 9.72 3.80
CA TRP A 139 13.91 9.07 3.93
C TRP A 139 12.74 10.03 4.14
N GLU A 140 12.96 11.19 4.77
CA GLU A 140 11.93 12.24 4.91
C GLU A 140 11.47 12.79 3.54
N LYS A 141 12.44 13.06 2.64
CA LYS A 141 12.14 13.45 1.25
C LYS A 141 11.50 12.31 0.46
N VAL A 142 11.93 11.07 0.66
CA VAL A 142 11.27 9.90 0.06
C VAL A 142 9.82 9.81 0.51
N ASN A 143 9.56 9.86 1.81
CA ASN A 143 8.24 9.74 2.39
C ASN A 143 7.29 10.87 1.93
N SER A 144 7.74 12.11 2.00
CA SER A 144 6.95 13.25 1.52
C SER A 144 6.70 13.20 0.00
N GLY A 145 7.67 12.74 -0.79
CA GLY A 145 7.52 12.46 -2.21
C GLY A 145 6.47 11.38 -2.50
N LEU A 146 6.54 10.26 -1.79
CA LEU A 146 5.59 9.15 -1.91
C LEU A 146 4.18 9.57 -1.50
N MET A 147 4.01 10.39 -0.45
CA MET A 147 2.70 10.94 -0.08
C MET A 147 2.11 11.85 -1.17
N LYS A 148 2.94 12.68 -1.81
CA LYS A 148 2.50 13.51 -2.95
C LYS A 148 2.11 12.64 -4.15
N MET A 149 2.92 11.65 -4.46
CA MET A 149 2.67 10.70 -5.54
C MET A 149 1.38 9.91 -5.28
N TYR A 150 1.12 9.44 -4.05
CA TYR A 150 -0.12 8.73 -3.71
C TYR A 150 -1.37 9.60 -3.90
N LYS A 151 -1.30 10.87 -3.52
CA LYS A 151 -2.39 11.81 -3.77
C LYS A 151 -2.67 11.93 -5.26
N ALA A 152 -1.65 12.17 -6.08
CA ALA A 152 -1.80 12.38 -7.52
C ALA A 152 -2.19 11.09 -8.28
N GLU A 153 -1.55 9.97 -7.95
CA GLU A 153 -1.59 8.73 -8.71
C GLU A 153 -2.61 7.71 -8.21
N VAL A 154 -3.14 7.89 -7.00
CA VAL A 154 -4.15 7.00 -6.42
C VAL A 154 -5.43 7.78 -6.11
N LEU A 155 -5.35 8.75 -5.19
CA LEU A 155 -6.55 9.44 -4.69
C LEU A 155 -7.19 10.37 -5.73
N SER A 156 -6.39 10.97 -6.62
CA SER A 156 -6.85 11.86 -7.69
C SER A 156 -7.01 11.17 -9.05
N LYS A 157 -6.79 9.85 -9.13
CA LYS A 157 -7.02 9.09 -10.37
C LYS A 157 -8.40 8.45 -10.35
N PHE A 158 -9.30 8.97 -11.18
CA PHE A 158 -10.66 8.44 -11.33
C PHE A 158 -10.70 6.91 -11.56
N PRO A 159 -9.89 6.32 -12.48
CA PRO A 159 -9.92 4.88 -12.69
C PRO A 159 -9.60 4.04 -11.45
N VAL A 160 -8.87 4.61 -10.49
CA VAL A 160 -8.47 3.98 -9.23
C VAL A 160 -9.54 4.21 -8.16
N ILE A 161 -9.93 5.47 -7.95
CA ILE A 161 -10.81 5.85 -6.84
C ILE A 161 -12.31 5.60 -7.11
N GLN A 162 -12.71 5.34 -8.37
CA GLN A 162 -14.11 5.05 -8.74
C GLN A 162 -14.73 3.87 -7.97
N HIS A 163 -13.89 2.97 -7.42
CA HIS A 163 -14.32 1.82 -6.64
C HIS A 163 -14.38 2.08 -5.14
N PHE A 164 -14.06 3.30 -4.69
CA PHE A 164 -14.18 3.68 -3.29
C PHE A 164 -15.66 3.95 -2.97
N VAL A 165 -16.18 3.26 -1.95
CA VAL A 165 -17.57 3.40 -1.52
C VAL A 165 -17.70 4.40 -0.38
N PHE A 166 -18.78 5.17 -0.38
CA PHE A 166 -19.05 6.19 0.64
C PHE A 166 -20.25 5.77 1.49
N GLY A 167 -20.15 6.05 2.78
CA GLY A 167 -21.19 5.79 3.75
C GLY A 167 -21.28 6.90 4.79
N THR A 168 -21.51 6.50 6.04
CA THR A 168 -21.58 7.41 7.18
C THR A 168 -20.23 7.61 7.85
N LEU A 169 -19.36 6.59 7.86
CA LEU A 169 -18.01 6.68 8.41
C LEU A 169 -17.08 7.43 7.46
N MET A 170 -17.10 7.08 6.17
CA MET A 170 -16.39 7.82 5.12
C MET A 170 -17.40 8.51 4.22
N CYS A 171 -17.80 9.72 4.63
CA CYS A 171 -18.85 10.46 3.95
C CYS A 171 -18.34 11.22 2.72
N ILE A 172 -19.16 11.28 1.66
CA ILE A 172 -18.89 12.09 0.45
C ILE A 172 -19.20 13.58 0.66
N LYS A 173 -19.91 13.92 1.74
CA LYS A 173 -20.23 15.32 2.06
C LYS A 173 -18.94 16.11 2.25
N GLU A 174 -19.00 17.40 1.93
CA GLU A 174 -17.87 18.31 2.13
C GLU A 174 -17.41 18.24 3.59
N GLY A 175 -16.14 17.88 3.79
CA GLY A 175 -15.52 17.83 5.11
C GLY A 175 -15.24 19.24 5.64
N GLU A 176 -15.09 19.36 6.96
CA GLU A 176 -14.65 20.61 7.55
C GLU A 176 -13.31 21.05 6.95
N LYS A 177 -13.19 22.34 6.63
CA LYS A 177 -11.91 22.89 6.15
C LYS A 177 -10.85 22.64 7.21
N PHE A 178 -9.83 21.85 6.86
CA PHE A 178 -8.71 21.56 7.73
C PHE A 178 -8.07 22.87 8.20
N LYS A 179 -8.19 23.14 9.50
CA LYS A 179 -7.47 24.21 10.18
C LYS A 179 -6.17 23.60 10.67
N LYS A 180 -5.04 24.02 10.08
CA LYS A 180 -3.72 23.58 10.54
C LYS A 180 -3.62 23.89 12.04
N PRO A 181 -3.30 22.91 12.91
CA PRO A 181 -3.03 23.20 14.31
C PRO A 181 -1.94 24.25 14.39
N LEU A 182 -2.16 25.28 15.22
CA LEU A 182 -1.16 26.29 15.55
C LEU A 182 0.08 25.65 16.16
#